data_AF-A0A5C8D7C9-F1
#
_entry.id   AF-A0A5C8D7C9-F1
#
_cell.length_a   1.000
_cell.length_b   1.000
_cell.length_c   1.000
_cell.angle_alpha   90.00
_cell.angle_beta   90.00
_cell.angle_gamma   90.00
#
_symmetry.space_group_name_H-M   'P 1'
#
loop_
_entity.id
_entity.type
_entity.pdbx_description
1 polymer ?
#
loop_
_entity_poly.entity_id
_entity_poly.type
_entity_poly.pdbx_seq_one_letter_code
_entity_poly.pdbx_strand_id
1 'polypeptide(L)'
;MKHTKNILKSLLITVMALSLLAVSCKKDEGGTKTPTTPTIQKITDADLTSTLKALGALGDTSTTDIDFSKMTNPENGSANITKGASESKSLTKVKGTIQTVFQTPLTPVSVTVTFDTAAAAGNQTDLKVTIVFTAKSGFEFDTTITGGTKYTYNKDKTATLTLNIKPAAAWEQ
;
A
#
# COMPACT_ATOMS: atom_id res chain seq x y z
N MET A 1 -2.42 -37.37 15.94
CA MET A 1 -1.64 -37.10 14.71
C MET A 1 -2.55 -36.45 13.67
N LYS A 2 -2.28 -35.20 13.30
CA LYS A 2 -2.18 -34.76 11.89
C LYS A 2 -1.74 -33.29 11.88
N HIS A 3 -0.62 -33.11 11.21
CA HIS A 3 0.19 -31.91 11.17
C HIS A 3 -0.53 -30.72 10.55
N THR A 4 -0.30 -29.55 11.16
CA THR A 4 -0.15 -28.23 10.52
C THR A 4 0.33 -28.35 9.08
N LYS A 5 -0.50 -27.96 8.11
CA LYS A 5 -0.10 -27.62 6.72
C LYS A 5 -1.34 -27.16 5.93
N ASN A 6 -1.59 -25.86 5.96
CA ASN A 6 -2.18 -25.10 4.84
C ASN A 6 -1.44 -23.76 4.84
N ILE A 7 -0.17 -23.81 4.44
CA ILE A 7 0.23 -23.40 3.09
C ILE A 7 0.20 -21.87 3.04
N LEU A 8 1.24 -21.35 3.69
CA LEU A 8 1.92 -20.08 3.44
C LEU A 8 2.35 -19.98 1.95
N LYS A 9 1.42 -20.10 1.00
CA LYS A 9 1.64 -19.80 -0.43
C LYS A 9 1.26 -18.37 -0.81
N SER A 10 0.72 -17.60 0.12
CA SER A 10 0.43 -16.17 -0.08
C SER A 10 1.64 -15.26 0.18
N LEU A 11 2.81 -15.79 0.56
CA LEU A 11 3.98 -14.99 0.95
C LEU A 11 5.05 -14.91 -0.15
N LEU A 12 4.66 -14.94 -1.42
CA LEU A 12 5.58 -14.66 -2.51
C LEU A 12 5.08 -13.49 -3.37
N ILE A 13 4.67 -12.41 -2.71
CA ILE A 13 4.80 -11.10 -3.35
C ILE A 13 6.29 -10.79 -3.26
N THR A 14 7.03 -11.18 -4.29
CA THR A 14 8.37 -10.65 -4.55
C THR A 14 8.18 -9.15 -4.70
N VAL A 15 8.28 -8.42 -3.58
CA VAL A 15 8.46 -6.98 -3.57
C VAL A 15 9.71 -6.79 -4.40
N MET A 16 9.51 -6.31 -5.63
CA MET A 16 10.57 -5.88 -6.51
C MET A 16 11.23 -4.73 -5.76
N ALA A 17 12.23 -5.04 -4.94
CA ALA A 17 13.18 -4.06 -4.47
C ALA A 17 13.76 -3.48 -5.76
N LEU A 18 13.31 -2.28 -6.13
CA LEU A 18 13.86 -1.50 -7.22
C LEU A 18 15.38 -1.50 -7.01
N SER A 19 16.04 -2.39 -7.74
CA SER A 19 17.44 -2.71 -7.52
C SER A 19 18.27 -1.67 -8.23
N LEU A 20 18.55 -0.56 -7.56
CA LEU A 20 19.39 0.51 -8.09
C LEU A 20 20.15 1.23 -6.98
N LEU A 21 20.82 0.49 -6.11
CA LEU A 21 21.99 1.02 -5.40
C LEU A 21 23.05 -0.06 -5.35
N ALA A 22 23.89 -0.09 -6.40
CA ALA A 22 25.21 -0.67 -6.28
C ALA A 22 25.91 0.04 -5.12
N VAL A 23 25.90 -0.58 -3.94
CA VAL A 23 26.84 -0.24 -2.88
C VAL A 23 28.20 -0.63 -3.46
N SER A 24 28.85 0.34 -4.11
CA SER A 24 30.24 0.24 -4.46
C SER A 24 31.02 0.23 -3.14
N CYS A 25 31.09 -0.93 -2.50
CA CYS A 25 32.14 -1.24 -1.55
C CYS A 25 33.45 -1.29 -2.35
N LYS A 26 33.95 -0.12 -2.77
CA LYS A 26 35.36 0.00 -3.11
C LYS A 26 36.12 -0.21 -1.82
N LYS A 27 36.48 -1.47 -1.56
CA LYS A 27 37.70 -1.79 -0.84
C LYS A 27 38.81 -1.02 -1.54
N ASP A 28 39.33 0.00 -0.87
CA ASP A 28 40.40 0.83 -1.40
C ASP A 28 41.27 1.26 -0.24
N GLU A 29 42.52 0.83 -0.36
CA GLU A 29 43.61 1.01 0.56
C GLU A 29 44.15 2.42 0.36
N GLY A 30 44.14 3.25 1.41
CA GLY A 30 44.95 4.47 1.45
C GLY A 30 44.69 5.49 0.33
N GLY A 31 43.56 6.20 0.41
CA GLY A 31 43.33 7.40 -0.40
C GLY A 31 42.19 8.20 0.19
N THR A 32 42.37 9.52 0.28
CA THR A 32 41.45 10.50 0.87
C THR A 32 40.10 10.49 0.14
N LYS A 33 39.24 9.51 0.43
CA LYS A 33 37.88 9.49 -0.07
C LYS A 33 37.06 10.39 0.83
N THR A 34 36.70 11.56 0.31
CA THR A 34 35.67 12.41 0.88
C THR A 34 34.43 11.52 1.13
N PRO A 35 33.93 11.41 2.36
CA PRO A 35 32.73 10.63 2.64
C PRO A 35 31.59 11.17 1.77
N THR A 36 31.07 10.36 0.85
CA THR A 36 29.84 10.72 0.14
C THR A 36 28.70 10.65 1.12
N THR A 37 28.09 11.79 1.43
CA THR A 37 26.84 11.84 2.19
C THR A 37 25.83 10.87 1.55
N PRO A 38 25.21 9.96 2.31
CA PRO A 38 24.22 9.06 1.76
C PRO A 38 23.13 9.88 1.07
N THR A 39 22.93 9.63 -0.23
CA THR A 39 21.93 10.35 -1.03
C THR A 39 20.54 9.90 -0.58
N ILE A 40 19.74 10.85 -0.08
CA ILE A 40 18.35 10.60 0.27
C ILE A 40 17.59 10.23 -1.01
N GLN A 41 16.92 9.08 -0.99
CA GLN A 41 16.09 8.63 -2.11
C GLN A 41 14.71 9.28 -2.02
N LYS A 42 14.20 9.72 -3.17
CA LYS A 42 12.91 10.43 -3.25
C LYS A 42 11.79 9.48 -3.65
N ILE A 43 10.66 9.59 -2.97
CA ILE A 43 9.43 8.86 -3.22
C ILE A 43 8.45 9.81 -3.90
N THR A 44 8.00 9.46 -5.09
CA THR A 44 7.03 10.25 -5.87
C THR A 44 5.60 9.76 -5.64
N ASP A 45 4.62 10.57 -6.05
CA ASP A 45 3.21 10.17 -6.04
C ASP A 45 2.96 8.94 -6.95
N ALA A 46 3.75 8.79 -8.01
CA ALA A 46 3.67 7.71 -8.97
C ALA A 46 4.20 6.41 -8.36
N ASP A 47 5.26 6.47 -7.54
CA ASP A 47 5.79 5.31 -6.83
C ASP A 47 4.75 4.75 -5.85
N LEU A 48 4.09 5.61 -5.07
CA LEU A 48 3.02 5.17 -4.17
C LEU A 48 1.82 4.60 -4.94
N THR A 49 1.38 5.30 -5.99
CA THR A 49 0.21 4.88 -6.77
C THR A 49 0.45 3.55 -7.48
N SER A 50 1.62 3.39 -8.09
CA SER A 50 2.00 2.15 -8.79
C SER A 50 2.17 0.99 -7.82
N THR A 51 2.78 1.21 -6.66
CA THR A 51 2.91 0.19 -5.60
C THR A 51 1.55 -0.32 -5.15
N LEU A 52 0.59 0.59 -4.90
CA LEU A 52 -0.77 0.21 -4.53
C LEU A 52 -1.44 -0.62 -5.64
N LYS A 53 -1.39 -0.15 -6.89
CA LYS A 53 -2.00 -0.87 -8.03
C LYS A 53 -1.36 -2.23 -8.27
N ALA A 54 -0.05 -2.36 -8.03
CA ALA A 54 0.70 -3.60 -8.18
C ALA A 54 0.32 -4.68 -7.15
N LEU A 55 -0.38 -4.32 -6.06
CA LEU A 55 -0.98 -5.32 -5.17
C LEU A 55 -2.01 -6.20 -5.89
N GLY A 56 -2.68 -5.65 -6.92
CA GLY A 56 -3.64 -6.38 -7.73
C GLY A 56 -4.81 -6.96 -6.94
N ALA A 57 -5.29 -8.11 -7.42
CA ALA A 57 -6.36 -8.87 -6.78
C ALA A 57 -5.83 -9.64 -5.55
N LEU A 58 -6.40 -9.33 -4.39
CA LEU A 58 -6.10 -9.96 -3.10
C LEU A 58 -7.34 -10.69 -2.58
N GLY A 59 -7.14 -11.80 -1.88
CA GLY A 59 -8.20 -12.62 -1.30
C GLY A 59 -7.72 -14.05 -1.03
N ASP A 60 -8.65 -14.95 -0.79
CA ASP A 60 -8.36 -16.39 -0.70
C ASP A 60 -8.27 -17.03 -2.10
N THR A 61 -7.99 -18.33 -2.15
CA THR A 61 -7.84 -19.07 -3.43
C THR A 61 -9.13 -19.19 -4.22
N SER A 62 -10.28 -18.87 -3.63
CA SER A 62 -11.60 -19.11 -4.19
C SER A 62 -12.33 -17.82 -4.53
N THR A 63 -11.99 -16.70 -3.88
CA THR A 63 -12.66 -15.41 -4.08
C THR A 63 -11.70 -14.24 -3.87
N THR A 64 -11.70 -13.31 -4.81
CA THR A 64 -11.04 -12.01 -4.65
C THR A 64 -11.82 -11.17 -3.63
N ASP A 65 -11.17 -10.77 -2.55
CA ASP A 65 -11.74 -9.85 -1.56
C ASP A 65 -11.69 -8.41 -2.06
N ILE A 66 -10.57 -7.98 -2.63
CA ILE A 66 -10.37 -6.63 -3.14
C ILE A 66 -9.34 -6.63 -4.26
N ASP A 67 -9.54 -5.81 -5.28
CA ASP A 67 -8.59 -5.67 -6.39
C ASP A 67 -8.09 -4.23 -6.51
N PHE A 68 -6.86 -4.01 -6.06
CA PHE A 68 -6.20 -2.71 -6.09
C PHE A 68 -5.80 -2.27 -7.50
N SER A 69 -5.74 -3.18 -8.48
CA SER A 69 -5.50 -2.78 -9.87
C SER A 69 -6.63 -1.90 -10.43
N LYS A 70 -7.84 -2.02 -9.85
CA LYS A 70 -9.03 -1.20 -10.18
C LYS A 70 -9.03 0.17 -9.50
N MET A 71 -8.02 0.50 -8.70
CA MET A 71 -7.93 1.80 -8.03
C MET A 71 -7.85 2.92 -9.08
N THR A 72 -8.70 3.95 -8.93
CA THR A 72 -8.56 5.18 -9.73
C THR A 72 -7.24 5.87 -9.41
N ASN A 73 -6.78 6.75 -10.29
CA ASN A 73 -5.66 7.61 -9.92
C ASN A 73 -6.08 8.50 -8.73
N PRO A 74 -5.21 8.69 -7.73
CA PRO A 74 -5.53 9.58 -6.62
C PRO A 74 -5.70 11.02 -7.08
N GLU A 75 -6.69 11.70 -6.51
CA GLU A 75 -6.97 13.11 -6.72
C GLU A 75 -7.53 13.71 -5.43
N ASN A 76 -7.02 14.88 -5.04
CA ASN A 76 -7.41 15.59 -3.81
C ASN A 76 -7.37 14.69 -2.57
N GLY A 77 -6.31 13.89 -2.44
CA GLY A 77 -6.11 12.97 -1.32
C GLY A 77 -7.04 11.76 -1.30
N SER A 78 -7.76 11.47 -2.39
CA SER A 78 -8.73 10.37 -2.45
C SER A 78 -8.58 9.51 -3.71
N ALA A 79 -8.93 8.23 -3.60
CA ALA A 79 -9.07 7.31 -4.73
C ALA A 79 -10.26 6.37 -4.51
N ASN A 80 -10.72 5.72 -5.57
CA ASN A 80 -11.86 4.82 -5.52
C ASN A 80 -11.50 3.43 -6.06
N ILE A 81 -12.09 2.39 -5.48
CA ILE A 81 -12.18 1.05 -6.07
C ILE A 81 -13.66 0.72 -6.19
N THR A 82 -14.10 0.34 -7.40
CA THR A 82 -15.43 -0.26 -7.58
C THR A 82 -15.27 -1.77 -7.63
N LYS A 83 -15.92 -2.45 -6.69
CA LYS A 83 -15.84 -3.91 -6.60
C LYS A 83 -16.54 -4.59 -7.77
N GLY A 84 -15.97 -5.70 -8.23
CA GLY A 84 -16.59 -6.57 -9.23
C GLY A 84 -17.73 -7.40 -8.62
N ALA A 85 -18.73 -7.76 -9.42
CA ALA A 85 -19.87 -8.57 -8.95
C ALA A 85 -19.47 -9.98 -8.43
N SER A 86 -18.34 -10.51 -8.91
CA SER A 86 -17.77 -11.80 -8.50
C SER A 86 -16.82 -11.70 -7.30
N GLU A 87 -16.53 -10.50 -6.80
CA GLU A 87 -15.67 -10.33 -5.63
C GLU A 87 -16.47 -10.54 -4.33
N SER A 88 -15.74 -10.82 -3.25
CA SER A 88 -16.28 -10.99 -1.91
C SER A 88 -17.12 -9.79 -1.50
N LYS A 89 -18.30 -10.06 -0.94
CA LYS A 89 -19.17 -9.06 -0.32
C LYS A 89 -19.00 -9.02 1.19
N SER A 90 -18.17 -9.89 1.78
CA SER A 90 -17.94 -9.90 3.23
C SER A 90 -17.09 -8.69 3.63
N LEU A 91 -17.69 -7.78 4.39
CA LEU A 91 -17.00 -6.59 4.89
C LEU A 91 -15.81 -6.98 5.78
N THR A 92 -15.98 -8.04 6.58
CA THR A 92 -14.93 -8.55 7.47
C THR A 92 -13.74 -9.08 6.68
N LYS A 93 -13.97 -9.87 5.62
CA LYS A 93 -12.89 -10.36 4.76
C LYS A 93 -12.14 -9.22 4.08
N VAL A 94 -12.84 -8.24 3.51
CA VAL A 94 -12.22 -7.07 2.87
C VAL A 94 -11.33 -6.30 3.85
N LYS A 95 -11.83 -5.99 5.05
CA LYS A 95 -11.05 -5.30 6.09
C LYS A 95 -9.83 -6.12 6.50
N GLY A 96 -10.00 -7.42 6.74
CA GLY A 96 -8.92 -8.34 7.12
C GLY A 96 -7.81 -8.41 6.06
N THR A 97 -8.18 -8.58 4.80
CA THR A 97 -7.24 -8.64 3.67
C THR A 97 -6.42 -7.35 3.54
N ILE A 98 -7.07 -6.18 3.68
CA ILE A 98 -6.38 -4.88 3.68
C ILE A 98 -5.43 -4.75 4.89
N GLN A 99 -5.85 -5.17 6.09
CA GLN A 99 -4.98 -5.14 7.26
C GLN A 99 -3.75 -6.04 7.07
N THR A 100 -3.93 -7.26 6.57
CA THR A 100 -2.84 -8.22 6.37
C THR A 100 -1.83 -7.73 5.35
N VAL A 101 -2.27 -7.16 4.22
CA VAL A 101 -1.32 -6.71 3.18
C VAL A 101 -0.43 -5.56 3.69
N PHE A 102 -0.98 -4.63 4.48
CA PHE A 102 -0.23 -3.48 5.00
C PHE A 102 0.52 -3.75 6.31
N GLN A 103 0.29 -4.88 6.98
CA GLN A 103 1.16 -5.36 8.08
C GLN A 103 2.52 -5.84 7.59
N THR A 104 2.62 -6.24 6.32
CA THR A 104 3.90 -6.62 5.72
C THR A 104 4.75 -5.37 5.55
N PRO A 105 6.01 -5.34 6.05
CA PRO A 105 6.87 -4.19 5.88
C PRO A 105 7.07 -3.84 4.41
N LEU A 106 6.57 -2.67 4.01
CA LEU A 106 6.83 -2.10 2.70
C LEU A 106 8.11 -1.26 2.76
N THR A 107 8.88 -1.22 1.69
CA THR A 107 10.01 -0.29 1.53
C THR A 107 9.79 0.37 0.18
N PRO A 108 9.75 1.72 0.11
CA PRO A 108 10.43 2.67 1.00
C PRO A 108 9.59 3.25 2.17
N VAL A 109 8.36 2.81 2.39
CA VAL A 109 7.41 3.41 3.36
C VAL A 109 6.88 2.41 4.38
N SER A 110 6.62 2.83 5.62
CA SER A 110 5.68 2.12 6.50
C SER A 110 4.26 2.63 6.27
N VAL A 111 3.27 1.76 6.49
CA VAL A 111 1.86 2.09 6.27
C VAL A 111 1.04 1.85 7.53
N THR A 112 0.19 2.82 7.87
CA THR A 112 -0.88 2.66 8.85
C THR A 112 -2.21 2.74 8.14
N VAL A 113 -3.15 1.87 8.51
CA VAL A 113 -4.49 1.80 7.91
C VAL A 113 -5.56 2.01 8.97
N THR A 114 -6.57 2.83 8.68
CA THR A 114 -7.74 3.02 9.54
C THR A 114 -9.01 2.90 8.72
N PHE A 115 -9.98 2.15 9.21
CA PHE A 115 -11.28 2.01 8.57
C PHE A 115 -12.28 2.93 9.23
N ASP A 116 -13.16 3.52 8.43
CA ASP A 116 -14.36 4.14 8.99
C ASP A 116 -15.36 3.09 9.51
N THR A 117 -16.39 3.60 10.18
CA THR A 117 -17.48 2.82 10.76
C THR A 117 -18.80 2.96 9.99
N ALA A 118 -18.81 3.68 8.87
CA ALA A 118 -20.03 3.98 8.12
C ALA A 118 -20.49 2.79 7.27
N ALA A 119 -19.56 2.02 6.70
CA ALA A 119 -19.87 0.77 6.02
C ALA A 119 -20.27 -0.31 7.02
N ALA A 120 -21.44 -0.93 6.80
CA ALA A 120 -21.99 -1.97 7.65
C ALA A 120 -22.72 -3.04 6.82
N ALA A 121 -22.84 -4.24 7.37
CA ALA A 121 -23.58 -5.33 6.72
C ALA A 121 -25.04 -4.92 6.42
N GLY A 122 -25.54 -5.32 5.26
CA GLY A 122 -26.89 -5.00 4.78
C GLY A 122 -27.01 -3.66 4.06
N ASN A 123 -25.97 -2.82 4.01
CA ASN A 123 -25.97 -1.56 3.27
C ASN A 123 -24.94 -1.52 2.13
N GLN A 124 -25.06 -0.51 1.26
CA GLN A 124 -24.16 -0.27 0.12
C GLN A 124 -23.26 0.95 0.33
N THR A 125 -23.06 1.36 1.59
CA THR A 125 -22.19 2.49 1.91
C THR A 125 -20.75 2.11 1.57
N ASP A 126 -20.03 3.00 0.88
CA ASP A 126 -18.62 2.80 0.56
C ASP A 126 -17.82 2.57 1.85
N LEU A 127 -16.96 1.55 1.85
CA LEU A 127 -15.98 1.38 2.92
C LEU A 127 -14.86 2.39 2.70
N LYS A 128 -14.69 3.34 3.63
CA LYS A 128 -13.57 4.28 3.57
C LYS A 128 -12.39 3.77 4.37
N VAL A 129 -11.22 3.83 3.74
CA VAL A 129 -9.95 3.39 4.29
C VAL A 129 -8.96 4.54 4.22
N THR A 130 -8.51 5.03 5.36
CA THR A 130 -7.42 6.00 5.44
C THR A 130 -6.10 5.24 5.46
N ILE A 131 -5.26 5.46 4.45
CA ILE A 131 -3.93 4.88 4.31
C ILE A 131 -2.91 5.99 4.52
N VAL A 132 -2.08 5.86 5.56
CA VAL A 132 -1.03 6.83 5.90
C VAL A 132 0.34 6.22 5.60
N PHE A 133 1.08 6.85 4.70
CA PHE A 133 2.44 6.48 4.33
C PHE A 133 3.45 7.34 5.09
N THR A 134 4.42 6.68 5.73
CA THR A 134 5.55 7.33 6.38
C THR A 134 6.84 6.86 5.71
N ALA A 135 7.65 7.79 5.22
CA ALA A 135 8.95 7.46 4.62
C ALA A 135 9.89 6.85 5.67
N LYS A 136 10.55 5.74 5.33
CA LYS A 136 11.57 5.12 6.19
C LYS A 136 12.89 5.90 6.11
N SER A 137 13.79 5.63 7.06
CA SER A 137 15.14 6.22 7.06
C SER A 137 15.84 6.02 5.71
N GLY A 138 16.49 7.09 5.21
CA GLY A 138 17.11 7.12 3.89
C GLY A 138 16.18 7.49 2.74
N PHE A 139 14.89 7.71 3.01
CA PHE A 139 13.89 8.12 2.02
C PHE A 139 13.12 9.37 2.46
N GLU A 140 12.65 10.14 1.48
CA GLU A 140 11.77 11.28 1.70
C GLU A 140 10.75 11.40 0.57
N PHE A 141 9.56 11.93 0.87
CA PHE A 141 8.61 12.31 -0.17
C PHE A 141 9.12 13.52 -0.97
N ASP A 142 8.86 13.52 -2.27
CA ASP A 142 9.28 14.59 -3.17
C ASP A 142 8.23 15.72 -3.30
N THR A 143 8.43 16.64 -4.23
CA THR A 143 7.51 17.77 -4.47
C THR A 143 6.18 17.36 -5.09
N THR A 144 6.10 16.21 -5.77
CA THR A 144 4.84 15.69 -6.32
C THR A 144 3.88 15.25 -5.21
N ILE A 145 4.41 14.94 -4.03
CA ILE A 145 3.61 14.66 -2.83
C ILE A 145 3.52 15.90 -1.93
N THR A 146 4.64 16.53 -1.59
CA THR A 146 4.66 17.61 -0.57
C THR A 146 3.99 18.91 -1.02
N GLY A 147 3.96 19.17 -2.33
CA GLY A 147 3.25 20.29 -2.94
C GLY A 147 2.16 19.87 -3.93
N GLY A 148 1.89 18.58 -4.07
CA GLY A 148 0.88 18.05 -4.97
C GLY A 148 -0.49 17.89 -4.30
N THR A 149 -1.45 17.43 -5.09
CA THR A 149 -2.85 17.25 -4.65
C THR A 149 -3.32 15.80 -4.65
N LYS A 150 -2.58 14.88 -5.28
CA LYS A 150 -2.96 13.46 -5.36
C LYS A 150 -3.05 12.80 -3.99
N TYR A 151 -2.13 13.15 -3.10
CA TYR A 151 -2.09 12.71 -1.71
C TYR A 151 -2.16 13.93 -0.79
N THR A 152 -2.75 13.77 0.38
CA THR A 152 -2.71 14.81 1.40
C THR A 152 -1.39 14.70 2.16
N TYR A 153 -0.54 15.71 2.05
CA TYR A 153 0.70 15.79 2.82
C TYR A 153 0.51 16.69 4.05
N ASN A 154 0.92 16.22 5.23
CA ASN A 154 0.71 16.93 6.49
C ASN A 154 2.01 17.31 7.22
N LYS A 155 1.88 18.03 8.33
CA LYS A 155 3.01 18.52 9.14
C LYS A 155 3.84 17.39 9.76
N ASP A 156 3.24 16.22 9.95
CA ASP A 156 3.91 15.02 10.45
C ASP A 156 4.76 14.33 9.37
N LYS A 157 4.91 14.96 8.20
CA LYS A 157 5.65 14.47 7.04
C LYS A 157 5.12 13.13 6.51
N THR A 158 3.82 12.94 6.59
CA THR A 158 3.14 11.75 6.06
C THR A 158 2.34 12.09 4.81
N ALA A 159 2.28 11.14 3.87
CA ALA A 159 1.37 11.20 2.73
C ALA A 159 0.13 10.37 3.05
N THR A 160 -1.06 10.93 2.91
CA THR A 160 -2.33 10.26 3.24
C THR A 160 -3.21 10.10 2.00
N LEU A 161 -3.82 8.92 1.86
CA LEU A 161 -4.82 8.61 0.86
C LEU A 161 -6.10 8.09 1.53
N THR A 162 -7.25 8.66 1.18
CA THR A 162 -8.55 8.08 1.48
C THR A 162 -9.00 7.20 0.32
N LEU A 163 -9.04 5.89 0.53
CA LEU A 163 -9.52 4.93 -0.44
C LEU A 163 -10.99 4.60 -0.15
N ASN A 164 -11.89 4.96 -1.08
CA ASN A 164 -13.30 4.59 -1.01
C ASN A 164 -13.53 3.31 -1.79
N ILE A 165 -14.03 2.28 -1.12
CA ILE A 165 -14.31 0.97 -1.72
C ILE A 165 -15.82 0.84 -1.87
N LYS A 166 -16.30 1.00 -3.10
CA LYS A 166 -17.70 0.87 -3.47
C LYS A 166 -18.06 -0.60 -3.64
N PRO A 167 -18.99 -1.16 -2.85
CA PRO A 167 -19.38 -2.54 -3.01
C PRO A 167 -20.26 -2.74 -4.26
N ALA A 168 -20.23 -3.95 -4.82
CA ALA A 168 -21.06 -4.30 -5.97
C ALA A 168 -22.54 -4.57 -5.60
N ALA A 169 -22.81 -4.82 -4.32
CA ALA A 169 -24.11 -5.07 -3.72
C ALA A 169 -24.03 -4.73 -2.22
N ALA A 170 -25.10 -4.97 -1.45
CA ALA A 170 -25.03 -4.79 0.01
C ALA A 170 -23.89 -5.63 0.63
N TRP A 171 -23.18 -5.07 1.60
CA TRP A 171 -22.15 -5.78 2.35
C TRP A 171 -22.76 -6.98 3.10
N GLU A 172 -22.04 -8.09 3.11
CA GLU A 172 -22.31 -9.26 3.93
C GLU A 172 -21.43 -9.20 5.19
N GLN A 173 -21.81 -9.97 6.22
CA GLN A 173 -21.02 -10.05 7.46
C GLN A 173 -19.62 -10.63 7.21
#